data_AF-A0A1Y2E8Z0-F1
#
_entry.id   AF-A0A1Y2E8Z0-F1
#
_cell.length_a   1.000
_cell.length_b   1.000
_cell.length_c   1.000
_cell.angle_alpha   90.00
_cell.angle_beta   90.00
_cell.angle_gamma   90.00
#
_symmetry.space_group_name_H-M   'P 1'
#
loop_
_entity.id
_entity.type
_entity.pdbx_description
1 polymer ?
#
loop_
_entity_poly.entity_id
_entity_poly.type
_entity_poly.pdbx_seq_one_letter_code
_entity_poly.pdbx_strand_id
1 'polypeptide(L)' 'AQGYKCCSANCEVVYTDDDGNWGVENNNWCGCGTEKNVCVGAQGYPCCKTETTVYFTDDDGNWSVENGDWC' A
#
# COMPACT_ATOMS: atom_id res chain seq x y z
N ALA A 1 -0.91 9.71 -2.62
CA ALA A 1 -0.52 8.93 -3.83
C ALA A 1 0.20 9.85 -4.81
N GLN A 2 1.49 9.67 -5.02
CA GLN A 2 2.36 10.62 -5.75
C GLN A 2 2.29 10.53 -7.29
N GLY A 3 1.26 9.88 -7.85
CA GLY A 3 1.04 9.84 -9.31
C GLY A 3 2.01 9.01 -10.12
N TYR A 4 2.98 8.33 -9.50
CA TYR A 4 3.89 7.41 -10.18
C TYR A 4 3.25 6.04 -10.38
N LYS A 5 3.52 5.42 -11.53
CA LYS A 5 3.02 4.08 -11.86
C LYS A 5 3.72 3.03 -11.01
N CYS A 6 3.07 1.92 -10.71
CA CYS A 6 3.75 0.76 -10.13
C CYS A 6 4.65 0.10 -11.18
N CYS A 7 5.83 -0.35 -10.77
CA CYS A 7 6.69 -1.15 -11.65
C CYS A 7 6.12 -2.56 -11.85
N SER A 8 6.57 -3.25 -12.90
CA SER A 8 6.29 -4.67 -13.10
C SER A 8 6.77 -5.56 -11.95
N ALA A 9 6.26 -6.79 -11.87
CA ALA A 9 6.54 -7.76 -10.80
C ALA A 9 8.04 -8.10 -10.57
N ASN A 10 8.92 -7.72 -11.51
CA ASN A 10 10.38 -7.84 -11.40
C ASN A 10 11.03 -6.47 -11.27
N CYS A 11 10.52 -5.68 -10.33
CA CYS A 11 11.04 -4.34 -10.14
C CYS A 11 12.42 -4.38 -9.49
N GLU A 12 13.41 -3.78 -10.15
CA GLU A 12 14.72 -3.54 -9.58
C GLU A 12 14.70 -2.22 -8.80
N VAL A 13 14.85 -2.31 -7.47
CA VAL A 13 14.89 -1.12 -6.60
C VAL A 13 16.20 -0.39 -6.86
N VAL A 14 16.12 0.83 -7.39
CA VAL A 14 17.27 1.71 -7.62
C VAL A 14 17.32 2.88 -6.65
N TYR A 15 16.22 3.14 -5.94
CA TYR A 15 16.10 4.23 -4.98
C TYR A 15 15.07 3.89 -3.90
N THR A 16 15.32 4.34 -2.68
CA THR A 16 14.43 4.12 -1.52
C THR A 16 14.36 5.41 -0.72
N ASP A 17 13.15 5.82 -0.35
CA ASP A 17 12.88 6.95 0.52
C ASP A 17 11.80 6.59 1.55
N ASP A 18 11.32 7.61 2.29
CA ASP A 18 10.28 7.44 3.32
C ASP A 18 8.91 7.04 2.73
N ASP A 19 8.70 7.23 1.43
CA ASP A 19 7.48 6.84 0.73
C ASP A 19 7.53 5.41 0.18
N GLY A 20 8.74 4.87 -0.02
CA GLY A 20 8.97 3.47 -0.28
C GLY A 20 10.13 3.18 -1.22
N ASN A 21 10.05 2.05 -1.89
CA ASN A 21 11.04 1.62 -2.86
C ASN A 21 10.64 2.05 -4.27
N TRP A 22 11.62 2.44 -5.07
CA TRP A 22 11.45 3.00 -6.40
C TRP A 22 12.36 2.30 -7.39
N GLY A 23 11.81 2.03 -8.57
CA GLY A 23 12.48 1.39 -9.69
C GLY A 23 12.41 2.27 -10.93
N VAL A 24 13.19 1.90 -11.93
CA VAL A 24 13.12 2.52 -13.26
C VAL A 24 12.81 1.45 -14.28
N GLU A 25 11.69 1.59 -14.98
CA GLU A 25 11.23 0.67 -16.00
C GLU A 25 10.90 1.43 -17.29
N ASN A 26 11.43 0.97 -18.43
CA ASN A 26 11.27 1.66 -19.73
C ASN A 26 11.64 3.15 -19.67
N ASN A 27 12.74 3.49 -18.98
CA ASN A 27 13.19 4.86 -18.74
C ASN A 27 12.20 5.74 -17.94
N ASN A 28 11.23 5.16 -17.25
CA ASN A 28 10.28 5.88 -16.39
C ASN A 28 10.40 5.44 -14.94
N TRP A 29 10.26 6.40 -14.02
CA TRP A 29 10.18 6.12 -12.59
C TRP A 29 8.88 5.41 -12.25
N CYS A 30 8.99 4.38 -11.42
CA CYS A 30 7.87 3.63 -10.94
C CYS A 30 8.09 3.16 -9.49
N GLY A 31 7.00 2.90 -8.79
CA GLY A 31 7.04 2.38 -7.42
C GLY A 31 7.39 0.88 -7.42
N CYS A 32 8.47 0.55 -6.74
CA CYS A 32 9.01 -0.79 -6.54
C CYS A 32 8.48 -1.41 -5.24
N GLY A 33 7.17 -1.30 -5.02
CA GLY A 33 6.51 -1.98 -3.92
C GLY A 33 6.46 -3.47 -4.22
N THR A 34 7.32 -4.25 -3.58
CA THR A 34 7.04 -5.67 -3.44
C THR A 34 5.68 -5.77 -2.74
N GLU A 35 4.75 -6.41 -3.44
CA GLU A 35 3.39 -6.72 -3.03
C GLU A 35 2.30 -5.75 -3.53
N LYS A 36 1.46 -6.32 -4.41
CA LYS A 36 0.04 -5.95 -4.51
C LYS A 36 -0.51 -5.78 -3.09
N ASN A 37 -1.19 -4.68 -2.80
CA ASN A 37 -1.73 -4.34 -1.47
C ASN A 37 -0.68 -3.98 -0.40
N VAL A 38 0.12 -2.93 -0.63
CA VAL A 38 0.28 -1.96 0.46
C VAL A 38 -0.97 -1.10 0.45
N CYS A 39 -2.06 -1.65 0.98
CA CYS A 39 -3.08 -0.77 1.46
C CYS A 39 -2.45 -0.03 2.65
N VAL A 40 -2.55 1.28 2.60
CA VAL A 40 -2.21 2.13 3.74
C VAL A 40 -3.53 2.26 4.45
N GLY A 41 -3.68 1.60 5.61
CA GLY A 41 -4.92 1.76 6.37
C GLY A 41 -5.09 3.23 6.72
N ALA A 42 -6.36 3.63 6.83
CA ALA A 42 -6.70 5.01 7.13
C ALA A 42 -6.00 5.46 8.41
N GLN A 43 -5.55 6.73 8.44
CA GLN A 43 -4.97 7.36 9.63
C GLN A 43 -3.74 6.64 10.26
N GLY A 44 -3.03 5.82 9.48
CA GLY A 44 -1.81 5.12 9.94
C GLY A 44 -2.05 3.73 10.53
N TYR A 45 -3.28 3.22 10.43
CA TYR A 45 -3.57 1.84 10.78
C TYR A 45 -3.07 0.86 9.70
N PRO A 46 -2.68 -0.38 10.07
CA PRO A 46 -2.40 -1.42 9.08
C PRO A 46 -3.68 -1.81 8.36
N CYS A 47 -3.58 -2.51 7.25
CA CYS A 47 -4.77 -3.12 6.66
C CYS A 47 -5.07 -4.50 7.17
N CYS A 48 -6.33 -4.86 7.02
CA CYS A 48 -6.78 -6.21 7.22
C CYS A 48 -6.22 -7.08 6.10
N LYS A 49 -5.50 -8.13 6.48
CA LYS A 49 -4.90 -9.07 5.53
C LYS A 49 -5.94 -10.06 5.03
N THR A 50 -6.87 -10.43 5.89
CA THR A 50 -7.84 -11.50 5.66
C THR A 50 -9.25 -11.12 6.11
N GLU A 51 -9.38 -10.32 7.15
CA GLU A 51 -10.69 -9.88 7.62
C GLU A 51 -11.29 -8.82 6.71
N THR A 52 -12.56 -8.98 6.34
CA THR A 52 -13.29 -8.07 5.44
C THR A 52 -14.63 -7.63 6.00
N THR A 53 -14.96 -8.09 7.22
CA THR A 53 -16.16 -7.69 7.93
C THR A 53 -16.04 -6.25 8.39
N VAL A 54 -16.74 -5.36 7.68
CA VAL A 54 -16.78 -3.94 8.01
C VAL A 54 -17.50 -3.74 9.35
N TYR A 55 -16.75 -3.34 10.37
CA TYR A 55 -17.24 -2.98 11.68
C TYR A 55 -17.62 -1.50 11.77
N PHE A 56 -16.93 -0.65 11.00
CA PHE A 56 -17.14 0.79 11.03
C PHE A 56 -16.88 1.40 9.65
N THR A 57 -17.63 2.44 9.29
CA THR A 57 -17.45 3.16 8.03
C THR A 57 -17.51 4.65 8.31
N ASP A 58 -16.53 5.39 7.83
CA ASP A 58 -16.44 6.85 7.93
C ASP A 58 -15.98 7.47 6.60
N ASP A 59 -15.60 8.75 6.65
CA ASP A 59 -15.12 9.50 5.48
C ASP A 59 -13.76 8.97 4.95
N ASP A 60 -13.02 8.22 5.76
CA ASP A 60 -11.74 7.61 5.37
C ASP A 60 -11.90 6.21 4.77
N GLY A 61 -13.02 5.53 5.06
CA GLY A 61 -13.41 4.31 4.37
C GLY A 61 -14.07 3.27 5.27
N ASN A 62 -13.88 2.00 4.91
CA ASN A 62 -14.40 0.86 5.65
C ASN A 62 -13.30 0.30 6.55
N TRP A 63 -13.65 0.05 7.80
CA TRP A 63 -12.77 -0.43 8.85
C TRP A 63 -13.25 -1.79 9.34
N SER A 64 -12.31 -2.70 9.58
CA SER A 64 -12.53 -4.00 10.22
C SER A 64 -11.60 -4.18 11.43
N VAL A 65 -11.79 -5.28 12.16
CA VAL A 65 -10.93 -5.60 13.30
C VAL A 65 -10.30 -6.96 13.04
N GLU A 66 -8.98 -7.00 12.91
CA GLU A 66 -8.21 -8.22 12.68
C GLU A 66 -7.30 -8.47 13.90
N ASN A 67 -7.44 -9.64 14.53
CA ASN A 67 -6.70 -10.01 15.75
C ASN A 67 -6.87 -9.04 16.94
N GLY A 68 -7.96 -8.26 16.97
CA GLY A 68 -8.22 -7.27 18.01
C GLY A 68 -7.64 -5.89 17.73
N ASP A 69 -6.99 -5.70 16.58
CA ASP A 69 -6.44 -4.42 16.12
C ASP A 69 -7.27 -3.85 14.97
N TRP A 70 -7.33 -2.52 14.90
CA TRP A 70 -8.02 -1.82 13.82
C TRP A 70 -7.22 -1.90 12.53
N CYS A 71 -7.99 -2.17 11.48
CA CYS A 71 -7.58 -2.16 10.11
C CYS A 71 -8.81 -1.88 9.23
#